data_AF-A0A2P7RKL8-F1
#
_entry.id   AF-A0A2P7RKL8-F1
#
_cell.length_a   1.000
_cell.length_b   1.000
_cell.length_c   1.000
_cell.angle_alpha   90.00
_cell.angle_beta   90.00
_cell.angle_gamma   90.00
#
_symmetry.space_group_name_H-M   'P 1'
#
loop_
_entity.id
_entity.type
_entity.pdbx_description
1 polymer ?
#
loop_
_entity_poly.entity_id
_entity_poly.type
_entity_poly.pdbx_seq_one_letter_code
_entity_poly.pdbx_strand_id
1 'polypeptide(L)' 'MREYLLAAGVIAGLLGFSHWQAYQAGAASERAATLTRSIDLIRERSKTNAEINRLDAAGLCRELGGRWVQPDTCE' A
#
# COMPACT_ATOMS: atom_id res chain seq x y z
N MET A 1 20.04 -48.05 12.42
CA MET A 1 20.23 -47.19 11.23
C MET A 1 18.93 -46.94 10.45
N ARG A 2 18.15 -47.97 10.09
CA ARG A 2 16.89 -47.81 9.33
C ARG A 2 15.87 -46.86 9.99
N GLU A 3 15.68 -46.95 11.29
CA GLU A 3 14.71 -46.12 12.03
C GLU A 3 15.10 -44.64 12.07
N TYR A 4 16.39 -44.33 12.18
CA TYR A 4 16.89 -42.95 12.11
C TYR A 4 16.69 -42.33 10.73
N LEU A 5 16.86 -43.11 9.65
CA LEU A 5 16.61 -42.63 8.28
C LEU A 5 15.12 -42.33 8.06
N LEU A 6 14.23 -43.16 8.60
CA LEU A 6 12.78 -42.90 8.55
C LEU A 6 12.41 -41.65 9.35
N ALA A 7 12.94 -41.51 10.57
CA ALA A 7 12.69 -40.33 11.40
C ALA A 7 13.21 -39.05 10.74
N ALA A 8 14.43 -39.08 10.18
CA ALA A 8 15.00 -37.94 9.46
C ALA A 8 14.17 -37.55 8.23
N GLY A 9 13.66 -38.53 7.48
CA GLY A 9 12.77 -38.29 6.35
C GLY A 9 11.46 -37.62 6.75
N VAL A 10 10.83 -38.08 7.84
CA VAL A 10 9.60 -37.48 8.38
C VAL A 10 9.84 -36.03 8.82
N ILE A 11 10.92 -35.79 9.56
CA ILE A 11 11.28 -34.44 10.04
C ILE A 11 11.54 -33.51 8.85
N ALA A 12 12.33 -33.94 7.87
CA ALA A 12 12.60 -33.15 6.67
C ALA A 12 11.32 -32.84 5.88
N GLY A 13 10.41 -33.81 5.76
CA GLY A 13 9.11 -33.63 5.12
C GLY A 13 8.24 -32.59 5.83
N LEU A 14 8.14 -32.68 7.17
CA LEU A 14 7.37 -31.72 7.97
C LEU A 14 7.95 -30.30 7.86
N LEU A 15 9.27 -30.16 7.95
CA LEU A 15 9.94 -28.87 7.81
C LEU A 15 9.73 -28.28 6.41
N GLY A 16 9.93 -29.08 5.36
CA GLY A 16 9.71 -28.66 3.98
C GLY A 16 8.28 -28.21 3.72
N PHE A 17 7.29 -28.98 4.19
CA PHE A 17 5.88 -28.62 4.08
C PHE A 17 5.55 -27.33 4.82
N SER A 18 6.03 -27.19 6.07
CA SER A 18 5.80 -25.99 6.87
C SER A 18 6.41 -24.75 6.23
N HIS A 19 7.62 -24.86 5.66
CA HIS A 19 8.30 -23.75 5.00
C HIS A 19 7.56 -23.32 3.73
N TRP A 20 7.12 -24.28 2.92
CA TRP A 20 6.32 -24.00 1.72
C TRP A 20 5.01 -23.27 2.07
N GLN A 21 4.30 -23.74 3.09
CA GLN A 21 3.06 -23.11 3.52
C GLN A 21 3.29 -21.68 4.05
N ALA A 22 4.32 -21.49 4.87
CA ALA A 22 4.69 -20.17 5.40
C ALA A 22 5.10 -19.20 4.30
N TYR A 23 5.85 -19.66 3.29
CA TYR A 23 6.26 -18.83 2.17
C TYR A 23 5.06 -18.32 1.35
N GLN A 24 4.09 -19.20 1.07
CA GLN A 24 2.88 -18.82 0.33
C GLN A 24 2.02 -17.82 1.11
N ALA A 25 1.87 -18.03 2.42
CA ALA A 25 1.16 -17.09 3.29
C ALA A 25 1.88 -15.72 3.34
N GLY A 26 3.21 -15.72 3.45
CA GLY A 26 4.03 -14.50 3.41
C GLY A 26 3.85 -13.72 2.11
N ALA A 27 4.02 -14.38 0.96
CA ALA A 27 3.86 -13.74 -0.36
C ALA A 27 2.45 -13.15 -0.56
N ALA A 28 1.40 -13.84 -0.10
CA ALA A 28 0.04 -13.31 -0.14
C ALA A 28 -0.13 -12.07 0.76
N SER A 29 0.45 -12.11 1.97
CA SER A 29 0.39 -10.99 2.92
C SER A 29 1.11 -9.74 2.42
N GLU A 30 2.26 -9.89 1.76
CA GLU A 30 3.02 -8.76 1.20
C GLU A 30 2.28 -8.07 0.06
N ARG A 31 1.66 -8.87 -0.82
CA ARG A 31 0.81 -8.35 -1.90
C ARG A 31 -0.40 -7.60 -1.35
N ALA A 32 -1.04 -8.16 -0.33
CA ALA A 32 -2.17 -7.51 0.34
C ALA A 32 -1.74 -6.20 1.01
N ALA A 33 -0.65 -6.19 1.77
CA ALA A 33 -0.11 -5.00 2.41
C ALA A 33 0.23 -3.89 1.40
N THR A 34 0.83 -4.26 0.27
CA THR A 34 1.16 -3.32 -0.81
C THR A 34 -0.11 -2.73 -1.44
N LEU A 35 -1.11 -3.57 -1.69
CA LEU A 35 -2.40 -3.13 -2.23
C LEU A 35 -3.12 -2.19 -1.25
N THR A 36 -3.20 -2.55 0.04
CA THR A 36 -3.83 -1.72 1.07
C THR A 36 -3.18 -0.35 1.16
N ARG A 37 -1.85 -0.30 1.24
CA ARG A 37 -1.11 0.98 1.24
C ARG A 37 -1.43 1.83 0.00
N SER A 38 -1.55 1.19 -1.16
CA SER A 38 -1.88 1.91 -2.40
C SER A 38 -3.31 2.47 -2.38
N ILE A 39 -4.27 1.70 -1.84
CA ILE A 39 -5.66 2.14 -1.67
C ILE A 39 -5.75 3.32 -0.70
N ASP A 40 -4.99 3.29 0.39
CA ASP A 40 -4.97 4.37 1.39
C ASP A 40 -4.48 5.69 0.77
N LEU A 41 -3.40 5.64 -0.02
CA LEU A 41 -2.90 6.81 -0.76
C LEU A 41 -3.93 7.35 -1.77
N ILE A 42 -4.65 6.47 -2.47
CA ILE A 42 -5.70 6.88 -3.41
C ILE A 42 -6.86 7.54 -2.66
N ARG A 43 -7.26 6.99 -1.51
CA ARG A 43 -8.32 7.56 -0.67
C ARG A 43 -7.94 8.94 -0.15
N GLU A 44 -6.71 9.11 0.31
CA GLU A 44 -6.19 10.40 0.76
C GLU A 44 -6.21 11.43 -0.37
N ARG A 45 -5.67 11.09 -1.55
CA ARG A 45 -5.72 11.96 -2.73
C ARG A 45 -7.14 12.30 -3.17
N SER A 46 -8.06 11.33 -3.11
CA SER A 46 -9.47 11.58 -3.45
C SER A 46 -10.10 12.59 -2.50
N LYS A 47 -9.81 12.51 -1.20
CA LYS A 47 -10.27 13.49 -0.20
C LYS A 47 -9.67 14.88 -0.48
N THR A 48 -8.36 14.96 -0.68
CA THR A 48 -7.67 16.23 -1.01
C THR A 48 -8.21 16.84 -2.30
N ASN A 49 -8.41 16.04 -3.36
CA ASN A 49 -8.99 16.52 -4.60
C ASN A 49 -10.43 17.01 -4.43
N ALA A 50 -11.23 16.33 -3.60
CA ALA A 50 -12.59 16.77 -3.31
C ALA A 50 -12.61 18.11 -2.55
N GLU A 51 -11.60 18.38 -1.72
CA GLU A 51 -11.42 19.65 -1.03
C GLU A 51 -10.95 20.76 -1.99
N ILE A 52 -9.93 20.48 -2.81
CA ILE A 52 -9.42 21.40 -3.84
C ILE A 52 -10.50 21.75 -4.86
N ASN A 53 -11.29 20.78 -5.34
CA ASN A 53 -12.36 21.02 -6.31
C ASN A 53 -13.52 21.87 -5.76
N ARG A 54 -13.60 22.12 -4.45
CA ARG A 54 -14.55 23.07 -3.87
C ARG A 54 -14.05 24.51 -3.94
N LEU A 55 -12.74 24.71 -4.10
CA LEU A 55 -12.15 26.03 -4.25
C LEU A 55 -12.30 26.48 -5.72
N ASP A 56 -12.72 27.72 -5.92
CA ASP A 56 -12.58 28.37 -7.21
C ASP A 56 -11.10 28.75 -7.45
N ALA A 57 -10.73 29.14 -8.67
CA ALA A 57 -9.34 29.45 -9.01
C ALA A 57 -8.73 30.51 -8.09
N ALA A 58 -9.53 31.50 -7.69
CA ALA A 58 -9.12 32.55 -6.76
C ALA A 58 -8.92 32.02 -5.32
N GLY A 59 -9.80 31.14 -4.84
CA GLY A 59 -9.69 30.47 -3.55
C GLY A 59 -8.47 29.57 -3.47
N LEU A 60 -8.24 28.76 -4.51
CA LEU A 60 -7.06 27.91 -4.58
C LEU A 60 -5.76 28.73 -4.60
N CYS A 61 -5.71 29.83 -5.35
CA CYS A 61 -4.55 30.72 -5.38
C CYS A 61 -4.18 31.25 -3.98
N ARG A 62 -5.19 31.71 -3.22
CA ARG A 62 -4.97 32.22 -1.85
C ARG A 62 -4.53 31.13 -0.88
N GLU A 63 -5.11 29.94 -0.98
CA GLU A 63 -4.79 28.82 -0.09
C GLU A 63 -3.33 28.34 -0.30
N LEU A 64 -2.82 28.45 -1.53
CA LEU A 64 -1.43 28.16 -1.87
C LEU A 64 -0.47 29.32 -1.53
N GLY A 65 -0.96 30.42 -0.94
CA GLY A 65 -0.16 31.58 -0.53
C GLY A 65 0.09 32.61 -1.63
N GLY A 66 -0.55 32.47 -2.79
CA GLY A 66 -0.47 33.41 -3.89
C GLY A 66 -1.41 34.60 -3.74
N ARG A 67 -1.22 35.59 -4.61
CA ARG A 67 -2.07 36.78 -4.75
C ARG A 67 -2.89 36.65 -6.02
N TRP A 68 -4.22 36.69 -5.88
CA TRP A 68 -5.12 36.73 -7.03
C TRP A 68 -5.14 38.13 -7.66
N VAL A 69 -4.77 38.22 -8.94
CA VAL A 69 -4.77 39.42 -9.76
C VAL A 69 -5.86 39.26 -10.83
N GLN A 70 -6.79 40.20 -10.88
CA GLN A 70 -7.89 40.16 -11.85
C GLN A 70 -7.36 40.27 -13.30
N PRO A 71 -8.03 39.64 -14.28
CA PRO A 71 -9.27 38.86 -14.10
C PRO A 71 -9.05 37.41 -13.65
N ASP A 72 -7.87 36.82 -13.86
CA ASP A 72 -7.67 35.37 -13.75
C ASP A 72 -6.21 34.91 -13.48
N THR A 73 -5.34 35.78 -12.98
CA THR A 73 -3.92 35.47 -12.74
C THR A 73 -3.62 35.23 -11.25
N CYS A 74 -2.80 34.22 -10.94
CA CYS A 74 -2.25 33.99 -9.60
C CYS A 74 -0.74 34.29 -9.60
N GLU A 75 -0.29 35.19 -8.72
CA GLU A 75 1.12 35.60 -8.54
C GLU A 75 1.71 35.17 -7.20
#